data_AF-A0A7W0DX24-F1
#
_entry.id   AF-A0A7W0DX24-F1
#
_cell.length_a   1.000
_cell.length_b   1.000
_cell.length_c   1.000
_cell.angle_alpha   90.00
_cell.angle_beta   90.00
_cell.angle_gamma   90.00
#
_symmetry.space_group_name_H-M   'P 1'
#
loop_
_entity.id
_entity.type
_entity.pdbx_description
1 polymer ?
#
loop_
_entity_poly.entity_id
_entity_poly.type
_entity_poly.pdbx_seq_one_letter_code
_entity_poly.pdbx_strand_id
1 'polypeptide(L)'
;MRASMAAIRAAHGIRRHGLVLKVLTALKQICNHPAHYLKEPAATVRRTGRSGKLDLLDELDGYRLTATTRPATAPLDHGGGGPARL
;
A
#
# COMPACT_ATOMS: atom_id res chain seq x y z
N MET A 1 3.59 16.41 -18.51
CA MET A 1 2.24 16.99 -18.42
C MET A 1 1.97 18.12 -19.43
N ARG A 2 2.87 19.12 -19.58
CA ARG A 2 2.64 20.28 -20.47
C ARG A 2 2.37 19.92 -21.94
N ALA A 3 3.17 19.01 -22.52
CA ALA A 3 2.96 18.53 -23.89
C ALA A 3 1.60 17.80 -24.07
N SER A 4 1.22 16.96 -23.11
CA SER A 4 -0.09 16.27 -23.12
C SER A 4 -1.26 17.26 -23.06
N MET A 5 -1.14 18.33 -22.28
CA MET A 5 -2.15 19.39 -22.21
C MET A 5 -2.24 20.20 -23.51
N ALA A 6 -1.12 20.45 -24.19
CA ALA A 6 -1.11 21.07 -25.50
C ALA A 6 -1.82 20.19 -26.56
N ALA A 7 -1.55 18.88 -26.55
CA ALA A 7 -2.22 17.92 -27.44
C ALA A 7 -3.73 17.82 -27.19
N ILE A 8 -4.17 17.87 -25.92
CA ILE A 8 -5.61 17.92 -25.58
C ILE A 8 -6.26 19.21 -26.11
N ARG A 9 -5.59 20.36 -25.95
CA ARG A 9 -6.10 21.65 -26.43
C ARG A 9 -6.30 21.66 -27.95
N ALA A 10 -5.39 21.04 -28.70
CA ALA A 10 -5.44 20.96 -30.16
C ALA A 10 -6.36 19.85 -30.71
N ALA A 11 -6.88 18.95 -29.85
CA ALA A 11 -7.74 17.84 -30.27
C ALA A 11 -9.23 18.17 -30.08
N HIS A 12 -10.07 17.59 -30.95
CA HIS A 12 -11.52 17.70 -30.93
C HIS A 12 -12.20 16.32 -31.01
N GLY A 13 -13.48 16.26 -30.63
CA GLY A 13 -14.30 15.06 -30.67
C GLY A 13 -13.68 13.88 -29.89
N ILE A 14 -13.85 12.68 -30.42
CA ILE A 14 -13.42 11.44 -29.76
C ILE A 14 -11.92 11.39 -29.44
N ARG A 15 -11.09 12.03 -30.27
CA ARG A 15 -9.64 12.10 -30.06
C ARG A 15 -9.30 12.88 -28.80
N ARG A 16 -10.01 13.98 -28.51
CA ARG A 16 -9.84 14.74 -27.27
C ARG A 16 -10.23 13.90 -26.05
N HIS A 17 -11.36 13.21 -26.14
CA HIS A 17 -11.85 12.37 -25.05
C HIS A 17 -10.86 11.25 -24.70
N GLY A 18 -10.30 10.57 -25.70
CA GLY A 18 -9.26 9.55 -25.49
C GLY A 18 -8.01 10.12 -24.82
N LEU A 19 -7.56 11.32 -25.22
CA LEU A 19 -6.41 11.98 -24.59
C LEU A 19 -6.68 12.39 -23.14
N VAL A 20 -7.88 12.89 -22.83
CA VAL A 20 -8.28 13.23 -21.47
C VAL A 20 -8.31 11.98 -20.59
N LEU A 21 -8.94 10.90 -21.04
CA LEU A 21 -8.98 9.62 -20.30
C LEU A 21 -7.58 9.05 -20.06
N LYS A 22 -6.68 9.19 -21.03
CA LYS A 22 -5.27 8.78 -20.88
C LYS A 22 -4.58 9.56 -19.76
N VAL A 23 -4.79 10.88 -19.68
CA VAL A 23 -4.21 11.71 -18.61
C VAL A 23 -4.82 11.37 -17.25
N LEU A 24 -6.14 11.22 -17.17
CA LEU A 24 -6.82 10.85 -15.91
C LEU A 24 -6.35 9.48 -15.41
N THR A 25 -6.19 8.51 -16.31
CA THR A 25 -5.64 7.19 -15.98
C THR A 25 -4.22 7.29 -15.45
N ALA A 26 -3.35 8.07 -16.11
CA ALA A 26 -1.99 8.26 -15.65
C ALA A 26 -1.94 8.93 -14.27
N LEU A 27 -2.77 9.95 -14.04
CA LEU A 27 -2.86 10.63 -12.74
C LEU A 27 -3.32 9.68 -11.64
N LYS A 28 -4.35 8.87 -11.91
CA LYS A 28 -4.82 7.84 -10.99
C LYS A 28 -3.70 6.86 -10.60
N GLN A 29 -2.87 6.46 -11.56
CA GLN A 29 -1.74 5.57 -11.26
C GLN A 29 -0.70 6.25 -10.36
N ILE A 30 -0.36 7.50 -10.64
CA ILE A 30 0.60 8.27 -9.83
C ILE A 30 0.09 8.46 -8.40
N CYS A 31 -1.18 8.84 -8.22
CA CYS A 31 -1.80 9.02 -6.91
C CYS A 31 -1.91 7.72 -6.12
N ASN A 32 -2.12 6.59 -6.82
CA ASN A 32 -2.18 5.29 -6.16
C ASN A 32 -0.79 4.80 -5.75
N HIS A 33 0.15 4.73 -6.69
CA HIS A 33 1.56 4.48 -6.41
C HIS A 33 2.41 4.80 -7.66
N PRO A 34 3.49 5.61 -7.56
CA PRO A 34 4.29 6.01 -8.72
C PRO A 34 4.88 4.82 -9.51
N ALA A 35 5.17 3.70 -8.85
CA ALA A 35 5.60 2.45 -9.50
C ALA A 35 4.63 1.93 -10.56
N HIS A 36 3.32 2.17 -10.43
CA HIS A 36 2.34 1.73 -11.42
C HIS A 36 2.48 2.49 -12.74
N TYR A 37 2.82 3.79 -12.67
CA TYR A 37 3.07 4.60 -13.85
C TYR A 37 4.45 4.29 -14.46
N LEU A 38 5.46 4.09 -13.60
CA LEU A 38 6.84 3.79 -13.99
C LEU A 38 7.06 2.32 -14.41
N LYS A 39 6.04 1.46 -14.20
CA LYS A 39 6.09 0.01 -14.46
C LYS A 39 7.25 -0.68 -13.76
N GLU A 40 7.56 -0.25 -12.54
CA GLU A 40 8.61 -0.84 -11.72
C GLU A 40 8.17 -2.24 -11.22
N PRO A 41 9.09 -3.24 -11.19
CA PRO A 41 8.75 -4.57 -10.71
C PRO A 41 8.47 -4.55 -9.21
N ALA A 42 7.35 -5.16 -8.81
CA ALA A 42 6.85 -5.12 -7.43
C ALA A 42 7.88 -5.57 -6.37
N ALA A 43 8.79 -6.48 -6.74
CA ALA A 43 9.86 -6.97 -5.86
C ALA A 43 10.92 -5.92 -5.50
N THR A 44 11.05 -4.85 -6.31
CA THR A 44 12.07 -3.81 -6.14
C THR A 44 11.50 -2.47 -5.66
N VAL A 45 10.18 -2.39 -5.57
CA VAL A 45 9.47 -1.14 -5.26
C VAL A 45 9.49 -0.89 -3.76
N ARG A 46 10.22 0.15 -3.34
CA ARG A 46 10.10 0.71 -1.99
C ARG A 46 8.67 1.23 -1.82
N ARG A 47 7.88 0.66 -0.91
CA ARG A 47 6.48 1.03 -0.71
C ARG A 47 6.27 2.20 0.25
N THR A 48 7.16 2.34 1.24
CA THR A 48 7.09 3.37 2.26
C THR A 48 7.42 4.76 1.70
N GLY A 49 6.63 5.77 2.04
CA GLY A 49 6.87 7.19 1.75
C GLY A 49 6.75 7.61 0.29
N ARG A 50 6.19 6.77 -0.58
CA ARG A 50 5.94 7.08 -2.01
C ARG A 50 4.45 7.23 -2.34
N SER A 51 3.57 6.85 -1.42
CA SER A 51 2.12 6.98 -1.56
C SER A 51 1.48 7.12 -0.19
N GLY A 52 0.85 8.27 0.07
CA GLY A 52 0.15 8.51 1.33
C GLY A 52 -0.99 7.53 1.61
N LYS A 53 -1.53 6.85 0.58
CA LYS A 53 -2.52 5.79 0.75
C LYS A 53 -1.89 4.50 1.30
N LEU A 54 -0.66 4.18 0.91
CA LEU A 54 0.07 3.04 1.47
C LEU A 54 0.60 3.37 2.86
N ASP A 55 1.03 4.60 3.10
CA ASP A 55 1.50 5.02 4.43
C ASP A 55 0.38 4.87 5.50
N LEU A 56 -0.88 5.15 5.14
CA LEU A 56 -2.04 4.91 6.01
C LEU A 56 -2.32 3.41 6.24
N LEU A 57 -2.07 2.56 5.24
CA LEU A 57 -2.20 1.11 5.39
C LEU A 57 -1.08 0.55 6.29
N ASP A 58 0.15 1.03 6.14
CA ASP A 58 1.28 0.64 6.99
C ASP A 58 1.03 1.07 8.46
N GLU A 59 0.42 2.24 8.70
CA GLU A 59 -0.01 2.68 10.04
C GLU A 59 -1.09 1.77 10.64
N LEU A 60 -2.11 1.40 9.85
CA LEU A 60 -3.20 0.55 10.29
C LEU A 60 -2.74 -0.90 10.54
N ASP A 61 -1.89 -1.44 9.67
CA ASP A 61 -1.29 -2.78 9.85
C ASP A 61 -0.33 -2.79 11.06
N GLY A 62 0.42 -1.70 11.27
CA GLY A 62 1.21 -1.50 12.48
C GLY A 62 0.36 -1.57 13.75
N TYR A 63 -0.80 -0.89 13.76
CA TYR A 63 -1.75 -1.00 14.87
C TYR A 63 -2.24 -2.45 15.07
N ARG A 64 -2.61 -3.17 14.01
CA ARG A 64 -3.04 -4.58 14.13
C ARG A 64 -1.94 -5.50 14.66
N LEU A 65 -0.69 -5.33 14.23
CA LEU A 65 0.43 -6.14 14.69
C LEU A 65 0.76 -5.88 16.17
N THR A 66 0.62 -4.64 16.63
CA THR A 66 0.78 -4.30 18.06
C THR A 66 -0.40 -4.77 18.92
N ALA A 67 -1.62 -4.81 18.38
CA ALA A 67 -2.82 -5.22 19.13
C ALA A 67 -3.04 -6.75 19.22
N THR A 68 -2.53 -7.54 18.27
CA THR A 68 -2.74 -9.00 18.20
C THR A 68 -1.55 -9.84 18.70
N THR A 69 -0.40 -9.24 19.02
CA THR A 69 0.74 -9.98 19.56
C THR A 69 0.50 -10.40 21.02
N ARG A 70 -0.23 -11.50 21.21
CA ARG A 70 -0.11 -12.34 22.41
C ARG A 70 1.31 -12.92 22.39
N PRO A 71 2.19 -12.65 23.38
CA PRO A 71 3.55 -13.19 23.37
C PRO A 71 3.48 -14.72 23.38
N ALA A 72 4.15 -15.34 22.40
CA ALA A 72 4.19 -16.80 22.21
C ALA A 72 5.08 -17.53 23.23
N THR A 73 5.31 -16.95 24.41
CA THR A 73 6.19 -17.49 25.44
C THR A 73 5.57 -17.31 26.83
N ALA A 74 4.35 -17.81 27.03
CA ALA A 74 3.93 -18.20 28.37
C ALA A 74 4.44 -19.65 28.58
N PRO A 75 5.34 -19.92 29.54
CA PRO A 75 5.75 -21.29 29.82
C PRO A 75 4.51 -22.10 30.18
N LEU A 76 4.37 -23.30 29.59
CA LEU A 76 3.43 -24.28 30.11
C LEU A 76 3.96 -24.70 31.47
N ASP A 77 3.40 -24.11 32.53
CA ASP A 77 3.60 -24.56 33.90
C ASP A 77 3.00 -25.97 34.03
N HIS A 78 3.80 -26.99 33.73
CA HIS A 78 3.57 -28.33 34.25
C HIS A 78 4.02 -28.34 35.71
N GLY A 79 3.19 -27.72 36.55
CA GLY A 79 3.33 -27.76 38.00
C GLY A 79 3.29 -29.20 38.50
N GLY A 80 4.47 -29.81 38.62
CA GLY A 80 4.68 -30.94 39.50
C GLY A 80 4.65 -30.44 40.94
N GLY A 81 3.76 -31.00 41.76
CA GLY A 81 3.78 -30.78 43.20
C GLY A 81 2.40 -30.80 43.84
N GLY A 82 1.99 -31.96 44.35
CA GLY A 82 0.86 -32.13 45.25
C GLY A 82 0.99 -33.44 46.04
N PRO A 83 0.57 -33.48 47.31
CA PRO A 83 1.51 -33.51 48.42
C PRO A 83 1.77 -34.89 49.03
N ALA A 84 2.96 -35.04 49.59
CA ALA A 84 3.25 -36.03 50.61
C ALA A 84 2.21 -35.95 51.74
N ARG A 85 1.52 -37.06 52.02
CA ARG A 85 0.86 -37.31 53.30
C ARG A 85 1.14 -38.75 53.72
N LEU A 86 1.67 -38.78 54.94
CA LEU A 86 1.94 -39.85 55.91
C LEU A 86 1.06 -41.10 55.79
#